data_AF-A0A969JTI5-F1
#
_entry.id   AF-A0A969JTI5-F1
#
_cell.length_a   1.000
_cell.length_b   1.000
_cell.length_c   1.000
_cell.angle_alpha   90.00
_cell.angle_beta   90.00
_cell.angle_gamma   90.00
#
_symmetry.space_group_name_H-M   'P 1'
#
loop_
_entity.id
_entity.type
_entity.pdbx_description
1 polymer ?
#
loop_
_entity_poly.entity_id
_entity_poly.type
_entity_poly.pdbx_seq_one_letter_code
_entity_poly.pdbx_strand_id
1 'polypeptide(L)' 'MTEAVEQQNRLLKISILRYNPQDPNSQPHMQTFEIEEAYGMTLFIALNEIREKMDSSLQFDFVCRAGICGS' A
#
# COMPACT_ATOMS: atom_id res chain seq x y z
N MET A 1 -27.21 -14.58 13.07
CA MET A 1 -26.25 -15.68 12.96
C MET A 1 -25.02 -15.11 12.27
N THR A 2 -24.15 -14.47 13.05
CA THR A 2 -22.93 -13.82 12.55
C THR A 2 -21.80 -14.79 12.81
N GLU A 3 -21.44 -15.59 11.82
CA GLU A 3 -20.22 -16.38 11.87
C GLU A 3 -19.05 -15.41 11.69
N ALA A 4 -18.41 -15.06 12.81
CA ALA A 4 -17.10 -14.43 12.78
C ALA A 4 -16.11 -15.50 12.32
N VAL A 5 -15.80 -15.50 11.04
CA VAL A 5 -14.67 -16.26 10.51
C VAL A 5 -13.42 -15.60 11.11
N GLU A 6 -12.74 -16.27 12.04
CA GLU A 6 -11.34 -15.97 12.36
C GLU A 6 -10.51 -16.31 11.11
N GLN A 7 -10.54 -15.42 10.12
CA GLN A 7 -9.59 -15.42 9.04
C GLN A 7 -8.24 -15.06 9.66
N GLN A 8 -7.31 -16.01 9.67
CA GLN A 8 -5.91 -15.64 9.86
C GLN A 8 -5.53 -14.70 8.73
N ASN A 9 -5.45 -13.41 9.05
CA ASN A 9 -5.04 -12.39 8.12
C ASN A 9 -3.64 -12.74 7.60
N ARG A 10 -3.50 -12.76 6.27
CA ARG A 10 -2.23 -13.06 5.64
C ARG A 10 -1.27 -11.90 5.86
N LEU A 11 0.00 -12.20 6.11
CA LEU A 11 1.05 -11.19 6.03
C LEU A 11 1.40 -10.99 4.54
N LEU A 12 1.05 -9.82 4.00
CA LEU A 12 1.30 -9.46 2.62
C LEU A 12 2.66 -8.76 2.49
N LYS A 13 3.43 -9.14 1.46
CA LYS A 13 4.68 -8.47 1.07
C LYS A 13 4.41 -7.61 -0.16
N ILE A 14 4.50 -6.30 -0.01
CA ILE A 14 4.30 -5.33 -1.10
C ILE A 14 5.65 -4.73 -1.46
N SER A 15 6.13 -5.04 -2.66
CA SER A 15 7.38 -4.48 -3.20
C SER A 15 7.06 -3.27 -4.07
N ILE A 16 7.53 -2.10 -3.65
CA ILE A 16 7.26 -0.81 -4.28
C ILE A 16 8.55 -0.26 -4.88
N LEU A 17 8.49 0.19 -6.13
CA LEU A 17 9.58 0.93 -6.76
C LEU A 17 9.62 2.35 -6.20
N ARG A 18 10.76 2.73 -5.61
CA ARG A 18 10.97 4.03 -4.97
C ARG A 18 12.02 4.82 -5.73
N TYR A 19 11.74 6.10 -5.91
CA TYR A 19 12.67 7.07 -6.48
C TYR A 19 12.26 8.48 -6.01
N ASN A 20 13.24 9.28 -5.60
CA ASN A 20 13.03 10.67 -5.23
C ASN A 20 13.77 11.61 -6.20
N PRO A 21 13.07 12.26 -7.15
CA PRO A 21 13.72 13.15 -8.13
C PRO A 21 14.31 14.43 -7.50
N GLN A 22 13.94 14.78 -6.26
CA GLN A 22 14.48 15.95 -5.57
C GLN A 22 15.81 15.67 -4.88
N ASP A 23 16.18 14.40 -4.70
CA ASP A 23 17.48 14.00 -4.15
C ASP A 23 18.41 13.56 -5.29
N PRO A 24 19.49 14.32 -5.57
CA PRO A 24 20.43 14.00 -6.64
C PRO A 24 21.12 12.63 -6.51
N ASN A 25 21.15 12.07 -5.30
CA ASN A 25 21.75 10.76 -5.04
C ASN A 25 20.71 9.63 -5.07
N SER A 26 19.43 9.95 -5.24
CA SER A 26 18.38 8.94 -5.28
C SER A 26 18.56 8.06 -6.51
N GLN A 27 18.61 6.75 -6.28
CA GLN A 27 18.57 5.76 -7.34
C GLN A 27 17.27 4.95 -7.23
N PRO A 28 16.63 4.61 -8.36
CA PRO A 28 15.47 3.72 -8.35
C PRO A 28 15.79 2.40 -7.64
N HIS A 29 15.01 2.05 -6.63
CA HIS A 29 15.20 0.83 -5.88
C HIS A 29 13.86 0.21 -5.47
N MET A 30 13.86 -1.11 -5.26
CA MET A 30 12.69 -1.81 -4.72
C MET A 30 12.75 -1.78 -3.20
N GLN A 31 11.67 -1.34 -2.56
CA GLN A 31 11.48 -1.41 -1.12
C GLN A 31 10.27 -2.29 -0.82
N THR A 32 10.45 -3.28 0.05
CA THR A 32 9.37 -4.20 0.44
C THR A 32 8.81 -3.80 1.80
N PHE A 33 7.48 -3.76 1.88
CA PHE A 33 6.73 -3.54 3.12
C PHE A 33 5.92 -4.78 3.46
N GLU A 34 5.81 -5.07 4.75
CA GLU A 34 4.99 -6.16 5.28
C GLU A 34 3.75 -5.56 5.96
N ILE A 35 2.57 -5.95 5.49
CA ILE A 35 1.29 -5.49 6.05
C ILE A 35 0.41 -6.68 6.40
N GLU A 36 -0.40 -6.54 7.44
CA GLU A 36 -1.44 -7.51 7.76
C GLU A 36 -2.65 -7.28 6.85
N GLU A 37 -3.10 -8.31 6.15
CA GLU A 37 -4.31 -8.25 5.32
C GLU A 37 -5.53 -7.93 6.19
N ALA A 38 -6.50 -7.18 5.65
CA ALA A 38 -7.80 -7.03 6.28
C ALA A 38 -8.92 -7.37 5.28
N TYR A 39 -10.09 -7.78 5.79
CA TYR A 39 -11.23 -8.09 4.94
C TYR A 39 -11.63 -6.88 4.08
N GLY A 40 -11.72 -7.08 2.76
CA GLY A 40 -12.04 -6.02 1.80
C GLY A 40 -10.92 -5.00 1.57
N MET A 41 -9.70 -5.26 2.04
CA MET A 41 -8.55 -4.40 1.78
C MET A 41 -8.24 -4.36 0.28
N THR A 42 -8.30 -3.18 -0.31
CA THR A 42 -7.85 -2.91 -1.67
C THR A 42 -6.40 -2.44 -1.66
N LEU A 43 -5.74 -2.45 -2.83
CA LEU A 43 -4.38 -1.91 -2.95
C LEU A 43 -4.31 -0.44 -2.51
N PHE A 44 -5.35 0.35 -2.77
CA PHE A 44 -5.43 1.72 -2.29
C PHE A 44 -5.40 1.79 -0.75
N ILE A 45 -6.14 0.92 -0.05
CA ILE A 45 -6.12 0.88 1.43
C ILE A 45 -4.74 0.47 1.93
N ALA A 46 -4.16 -0.59 1.34
CA ALA A 46 -2.82 -1.07 1.68
C ALA A 46 -1.74 0.02 1.52
N LEU A 47 -1.75 0.75 0.39
CA LEU A 47 -0.78 1.83 0.13
C LEU A 47 -0.97 3.02 1.07
N ASN A 48 -2.21 3.35 1.46
CA ASN A 48 -2.45 4.37 2.49
C ASN A 48 -1.94 3.93 3.85
N GLU A 49 -2.14 2.67 4.22
CA GLU A 49 -1.66 2.14 5.50
C GLU A 49 -0.13 2.19 5.60
N ILE A 50 0.57 1.82 4.51
CA ILE A 50 2.03 1.98 4.42
C ILE A 50 2.40 3.46 4.59
N ARG A 51 1.71 4.37 3.89
CA ARG A 51 1.98 5.81 3.96
C ARG A 51 1.75 6.40 5.36
N GLU A 52 0.69 5.99 6.03
CA GLU A 52 0.29 6.55 7.32
C GLU A 52 1.09 5.98 8.49
N LYS A 53 1.44 4.69 8.46
CA LYS A 53 2.01 3.99 9.61
C LYS A 53 3.49 3.64 9.46
N MET A 54 4.01 3.56 8.24
CA MET A 54 5.36 3.03 7.97
C MET A 54 6.28 4.05 7.30
N ASP A 55 5.84 4.66 6.20
CA ASP A 55 6.65 5.60 5.42
C ASP A 55 5.78 6.67 4.73
N SER A 56 5.71 7.86 5.35
CA SER A 56 4.95 9.01 4.86
C SER A 56 5.50 9.65 3.59
N SER A 57 6.71 9.26 3.15
CA SER A 57 7.29 9.73 1.89
C SER A 57 6.84 8.91 0.68
N LEU A 58 6.02 7.87 0.87
CA LEU A 58 5.43 7.09 -0.21
C LEU A 58 4.42 7.93 -1.01
N GLN A 59 4.68 8.09 -2.31
CA GLN A 59 3.83 8.83 -3.24
C GLN A 59 3.22 7.88 -4.28
N PHE A 60 1.92 8.03 -4.52
CA PHE A 60 1.16 7.34 -5.56
C PHE A 60 -0.04 8.20 -5.96
N ASP A 61 -0.47 8.10 -7.22
CA ASP A 61 -1.67 8.81 -7.68
C ASP A 61 -2.92 8.05 -7.25
N PHE A 62 -3.97 8.81 -6.95
CA PHE A 62 -5.25 8.26 -6.59
C PHE A 62 -6.34 9.31 -6.77
N VAL A 63 -7.40 8.94 -7.50
CA VAL A 63 -8.55 9.84 -7.75
C VAL A 63 -9.84 9.27 -7.18
N CYS A 64 -10.36 8.16 -7.71
CA CYS A 64 -11.65 7.62 -7.26
C CYS A 64 -11.57 6.18 -6.76
N ARG A 65 -12.27 5.92 -5.64
CA ARG A 65 -12.30 4.62 -4.96
C ARG A 65 -13.11 3.55 -5.71
N ALA A 66 -13.61 3.89 -6.91
CA ALA A 66 -14.50 3.07 -7.72
C ALA A 66 -13.85 2.51 -9.01
N GLY A 67 -12.56 2.80 -9.26
CA GLY A 67 -11.81 2.21 -10.37
C GLY A 67 -12.20 2.69 -11.77
N ILE A 68 -12.83 3.86 -11.90
CA ILE A 68 -13.28 4.42 -13.20
C ILE A 68 -12.41 5.59 -13.70
N CYS A 69 -11.63 6.22 -12.81
CA CYS A 69 -10.93 7.46 -13.13
C CYS A 69 -9.54 7.27 -13.74
N GLY A 70 -9.00 6.04 -13.72
CA GLY A 70 -7.76 5.69 -14.42
C GLY A 70 -6.45 6.04 -13.71
N SER A 71 -6.50 6.76 -12.58
CA SER A 71 -5.37 6.89 -11.64
C SER A 71 -5.20 5.66 -10.76
#